data_AF-A0A8J8W0Z6-F1
#
_entry.id   AF-A0A8J8W0Z6-F1
#
_cell.length_a   1.000
_cell.length_b   1.000
_cell.length_c   1.000
_cell.angle_alpha   90.00
_cell.angle_beta   90.00
_cell.angle_gamma   90.00
#
_symmetry.space_group_name_H-M   'P 1'
#
loop_
_entity.id
_entity.type
_entity.pdbx_description
1 polymer ?
#
loop_
_entity_poly.entity_id
_entity_poly.type
_entity_poly.pdbx_seq_one_letter_code
_entity_poly.pdbx_strand_id
1 'polypeptide(L)'
;MQFTVAAVATALFSTMAFAAPAAEHGWKPQTVTVQLANEQSGAWANVVVPIDGVSRPVQELWSNTAIAAEHHGLVFASSAQLTAFQQTTHCTITEESHHVDAKLDAERTYHAFGGAPVELCAALITCHCEGEGAPAHP
;
A
#
# COMPACT_ATOMS: atom_id res chain seq x y z
N MET A 1 -48.63 -62.18 -27.53
CA MET A 1 -47.98 -61.99 -26.22
C MET A 1 -47.69 -60.50 -26.08
N GLN A 2 -48.33 -59.86 -25.11
CA GLN A 2 -48.13 -58.46 -24.75
C GLN A 2 -46.95 -58.35 -23.78
N PHE A 3 -46.15 -57.30 -23.88
CA PHE A 3 -45.41 -56.76 -22.74
C PHE A 3 -45.40 -55.23 -22.81
N THR A 4 -46.20 -54.64 -21.94
CA THR A 4 -46.25 -53.21 -21.64
C THR A 4 -45.19 -52.91 -20.59
N VAL A 5 -44.30 -51.95 -20.83
CA VAL A 5 -43.49 -51.35 -19.76
C VAL A 5 -43.52 -49.84 -19.94
N ALA A 6 -44.21 -49.18 -19.02
CA ALA A 6 -44.19 -47.73 -18.86
C ALA A 6 -42.93 -47.34 -18.09
N ALA A 7 -42.12 -46.44 -18.64
CA ALA A 7 -41.04 -45.79 -17.92
C ALA A 7 -41.45 -44.33 -17.64
N VAL A 8 -41.88 -44.08 -16.41
CA VAL A 8 -42.14 -42.72 -15.89
C VAL A 8 -40.79 -42.15 -15.46
N ALA A 9 -40.26 -41.18 -16.20
CA ALA A 9 -39.06 -40.45 -15.84
C ALA A 9 -39.42 -39.11 -15.20
N THR A 10 -39.46 -39.07 -13.86
CA THR A 10 -39.53 -37.86 -13.06
C THR A 10 -38.11 -37.29 -12.90
N ALA A 11 -37.79 -36.21 -13.61
CA ALA A 11 -36.55 -35.46 -13.39
C ALA A 11 -36.83 -34.21 -12.55
N LEU A 12 -36.11 -34.11 -11.44
CA LEU A 12 -36.25 -33.14 -10.35
C LEU A 12 -35.88 -31.72 -10.79
N PHE A 13 -36.69 -30.73 -10.39
CA PHE A 13 -36.36 -29.31 -10.51
C PHE A 13 -35.19 -28.96 -9.57
N SER A 14 -34.02 -28.68 -10.14
CA SER A 14 -32.88 -28.12 -9.40
C SER A 14 -33.08 -26.62 -9.20
N THR A 15 -33.44 -26.21 -7.98
CA THR A 15 -33.44 -24.81 -7.55
C THR A 15 -32.01 -24.29 -7.49
N MET A 16 -31.64 -23.33 -8.34
CA MET A 16 -30.40 -22.58 -8.19
C MET A 16 -30.56 -21.60 -7.03
N ALA A 17 -29.82 -21.83 -5.94
CA ALA A 17 -29.68 -20.86 -4.88
C ALA A 17 -28.70 -19.77 -5.36
N PHE A 18 -29.19 -18.57 -5.61
CA PHE A 18 -28.34 -17.40 -5.76
C PHE A 18 -27.83 -17.02 -4.37
N ALA A 19 -26.61 -17.40 -4.05
CA ALA A 19 -25.89 -16.80 -2.92
C ALA A 19 -25.67 -15.32 -3.24
N ALA A 20 -26.38 -14.43 -2.54
CA ALA A 20 -26.05 -13.02 -2.57
C ALA A 20 -24.67 -12.82 -1.93
N PRO A 21 -23.79 -11.97 -2.48
CA PRO A 21 -22.58 -11.60 -1.78
C PRO A 21 -22.99 -10.94 -0.46
N ALA A 22 -22.49 -11.48 0.66
CA ALA A 22 -22.55 -10.76 1.92
C ALA A 22 -21.84 -9.42 1.69
N ALA A 23 -22.55 -8.31 1.90
CA ALA A 23 -21.93 -7.02 1.98
C ALA A 23 -21.01 -7.06 3.20
N GLU A 24 -19.75 -7.41 2.99
CA GLU A 24 -18.67 -7.25 3.95
C GLU A 24 -18.70 -5.78 4.39
N HIS A 25 -19.26 -5.49 5.56
CA HIS A 25 -19.09 -4.22 6.26
C HIS A 25 -17.64 -4.12 6.81
N GLY A 26 -16.68 -4.60 6.02
CA GLY A 26 -15.27 -4.54 6.31
C GLY A 26 -14.80 -3.12 6.07
N TRP A 27 -14.35 -2.46 7.13
CA TRP A 27 -13.57 -1.23 7.03
C TRP A 27 -12.43 -1.45 6.03
N LYS A 28 -12.51 -0.84 4.85
CA LYS A 28 -11.36 -0.80 3.95
C LYS A 28 -10.36 0.19 4.55
N PRO A 29 -9.15 -0.26 4.94
CA PRO A 29 -8.14 0.68 5.40
C PRO A 29 -7.92 1.71 4.30
N GLN A 30 -7.95 2.97 4.70
CA GLN A 30 -7.61 4.06 3.81
C GLN A 30 -6.16 3.89 3.35
N THR A 31 -5.85 4.34 2.14
CA THR A 31 -4.52 4.16 1.55
C THR A 31 -4.00 5.47 1.01
N VAL A 32 -2.67 5.57 0.97
CA VAL A 32 -1.93 6.64 0.32
C VAL A 32 -0.97 6.04 -0.69
N THR A 33 -0.76 6.71 -1.81
CA THR A 33 0.30 6.36 -2.77
C THR A 33 1.50 7.26 -2.53
N VAL A 34 2.62 6.64 -2.20
CA VAL A 34 3.90 7.31 -1.98
C VAL A 34 4.83 6.95 -3.14
N GLN A 35 5.39 7.97 -3.77
CA GLN A 35 6.46 7.84 -4.74
C GLN A 35 7.80 7.97 -4.04
N LEU A 36 8.73 7.10 -4.36
CA LEU A 36 10.16 7.37 -4.19
C LEU A 36 10.77 7.61 -5.57
N ALA A 37 11.70 8.56 -5.66
CA ALA A 37 12.43 8.84 -6.88
C ALA A 37 13.93 9.00 -6.61
N ASN A 38 14.72 8.61 -7.60
CA ASN A 38 16.14 8.84 -7.70
C ASN A 38 16.38 9.74 -8.92
N GLU A 39 16.59 11.03 -8.70
CA GLU A 39 16.79 11.99 -9.80
C GLU A 39 18.15 11.79 -10.51
N GLN A 40 19.11 11.09 -9.90
CA GLN A 40 20.41 10.81 -10.51
C GLN A 40 20.29 9.75 -11.61
N SER A 41 19.54 8.68 -11.38
CA SER A 41 19.29 7.64 -12.38
C SER A 41 18.02 7.86 -13.20
N GLY A 42 17.09 8.67 -12.70
CA GLY A 42 15.75 8.85 -13.25
C GLY A 42 14.77 7.74 -12.87
N ALA A 43 15.19 6.77 -12.04
CA ALA A 43 14.33 5.70 -11.56
C ALA A 43 13.34 6.21 -10.51
N TRP A 44 12.09 5.72 -10.56
CA TRP A 44 11.06 6.06 -9.59
C TRP A 44 10.04 4.93 -9.47
N ALA A 45 9.30 4.90 -8.36
CA ALA A 45 8.21 3.96 -8.17
C ALA A 45 7.16 4.46 -7.19
N ASN A 46 5.89 4.23 -7.53
CA ASN A 46 4.75 4.44 -6.66
C ASN A 46 4.43 3.15 -5.89
N VAL A 47 4.21 3.25 -4.59
CA VAL A 47 3.70 2.16 -3.75
C VAL A 47 2.50 2.64 -2.95
N VAL A 48 1.51 1.77 -2.83
CA VAL A 48 0.32 1.99 -2.00
C VAL A 48 0.63 1.56 -0.57
N VAL A 49 0.47 2.48 0.38
CA VAL A 49 0.73 2.28 1.81
C VAL A 49 -0.59 2.44 2.58
N PRO A 50 -0.93 1.51 3.48
CA PRO A 50 -2.08 1.67 4.37
C PRO A 50 -1.89 2.85 5.33
N ILE A 51 -2.97 3.59 5.56
CA ILE A 51 -3.06 4.67 6.55
C ILE A 51 -3.62 4.06 7.84
N ASP A 52 -2.78 3.31 8.55
CA ASP A 52 -3.17 2.55 9.75
C ASP A 52 -2.20 2.71 10.94
N GLY A 53 -1.25 3.62 10.83
CA GLY A 53 -0.24 3.90 11.86
C GLY A 53 0.83 2.81 12.02
N VAL A 54 0.82 1.76 11.20
CA VAL A 54 1.81 0.67 11.29
C VAL A 54 3.08 1.02 10.51
N SER A 55 4.22 0.97 11.20
CA SER A 55 5.54 1.13 10.58
C SER A 55 5.88 -0.08 9.71
N ARG A 56 6.36 0.18 8.49
CA ARG A 56 6.72 -0.86 7.51
C ARG A 56 8.11 -0.59 6.92
N PRO A 57 8.92 -1.62 6.64
CA PRO A 57 10.22 -1.42 6.00
C PRO A 57 10.05 -0.86 4.59
N VAL A 58 10.76 0.24 4.28
CA VAL A 58 10.80 0.80 2.93
C VAL A 58 11.38 -0.23 1.95
N GLN A 59 12.42 -0.94 2.37
CA GLN A 59 13.04 -1.99 1.58
C GLN A 59 12.03 -3.09 1.16
N GLU A 60 11.14 -3.52 2.04
CA GLU A 60 10.13 -4.54 1.73
C GLU A 60 9.13 -4.03 0.68
N LEU A 61 8.71 -2.78 0.82
CA LEU A 61 7.69 -2.17 -0.02
C LEU A 61 8.19 -1.79 -1.42
N TRP A 62 9.46 -1.38 -1.56
CA TRP A 62 10.01 -0.87 -2.83
C TRP A 62 11.05 -1.78 -3.52
N SER A 63 11.55 -2.84 -2.89
CA SER A 63 12.64 -3.69 -3.43
C SER A 63 12.34 -4.35 -4.78
N ASN A 64 11.07 -4.56 -5.12
CA ASN A 64 10.65 -5.17 -6.39
C ASN A 64 10.19 -4.14 -7.43
N THR A 65 10.62 -2.88 -7.28
CA THR A 65 10.24 -1.78 -8.18
C THR A 65 11.44 -1.25 -8.95
N ALA A 66 11.17 -0.38 -9.95
CA ALA A 66 12.22 0.17 -10.80
C ALA A 66 13.31 0.95 -10.02
N ILE A 67 12.96 1.55 -8.88
CA ILE A 67 13.94 2.31 -8.05
C ILE A 67 15.02 1.40 -7.44
N ALA A 68 14.74 0.11 -7.26
CA ALA A 68 15.65 -0.86 -6.68
C ALA A 68 16.42 -1.67 -7.74
N ALA A 69 16.09 -1.51 -9.02
CA ALA A 69 16.65 -2.31 -10.10
C ALA A 69 18.17 -2.13 -10.29
N GLU A 70 18.68 -0.93 -10.03
CA GLU A 70 20.08 -0.58 -10.29
C GLU A 70 21.04 -0.98 -9.17
N HIS A 71 20.54 -1.19 -7.96
CA HIS A 71 21.34 -1.41 -6.76
C HIS A 71 21.10 -2.79 -6.13
N HIS A 72 20.99 -3.83 -6.97
CA HIS A 72 20.80 -5.21 -6.52
C HIS A 72 19.58 -5.41 -5.59
N GLY A 73 18.51 -4.65 -5.83
CA GLY A 73 17.29 -4.69 -5.01
C GLY A 73 17.28 -3.67 -3.87
N LEU A 74 18.39 -2.99 -3.57
CA LEU A 74 18.42 -1.94 -2.55
C LEU A 74 17.74 -0.66 -3.04
N VAL A 75 17.01 0.00 -2.15
CA VAL A 75 16.29 1.23 -2.45
C VAL A 75 17.18 2.43 -2.18
N PHE A 76 17.52 3.16 -3.24
CA PHE A 76 18.19 4.47 -3.15
C PHE A 76 17.27 5.55 -3.70
N ALA A 77 16.97 6.57 -2.90
CA ALA A 77 16.07 7.65 -3.29
C ALA A 77 16.65 9.01 -2.89
N SER A 78 16.39 10.03 -3.70
CA SER A 78 16.74 11.42 -3.44
C SER A 78 15.50 12.28 -3.16
N SER A 79 14.30 11.77 -3.43
CA SER A 79 13.05 12.38 -2.98
C SER A 79 11.92 11.39 -2.69
N ALA A 80 10.91 11.88 -1.97
CA ALA A 80 9.65 11.20 -1.72
C ALA A 80 8.47 12.14 -1.99
N GLN A 81 7.37 11.62 -2.51
CA GLN A 81 6.18 12.42 -2.86
C GLN A 81 4.86 11.67 -2.60
N LEU A 82 3.84 12.38 -2.12
CA LEU A 82 2.45 11.87 -2.13
C LEU A 82 1.82 12.10 -3.50
N THR A 83 1.39 11.04 -4.17
CA THR A 83 0.81 11.11 -5.52
C THR A 83 -0.69 10.79 -5.56
N ALA A 84 -1.21 10.12 -4.53
CA ALA A 84 -2.64 9.98 -4.26
C ALA A 84 -2.87 9.87 -2.76
N PHE A 85 -3.58 10.83 -2.17
CA PHE A 85 -3.72 10.97 -0.72
C PHE A 85 -5.02 11.68 -0.35
N GLN A 86 -5.38 11.61 0.94
CA GLN A 86 -6.47 12.40 1.52
C GLN A 86 -5.91 13.61 2.26
N GLN A 87 -6.71 14.65 2.45
CA GLN A 87 -6.27 15.88 3.12
C GLN A 87 -5.77 15.65 4.55
N THR A 88 -6.24 14.59 5.22
CA THR A 88 -5.83 14.21 6.58
C THR A 88 -4.65 13.24 6.62
N THR A 89 -4.01 12.94 5.48
CA THR A 89 -2.93 11.96 5.42
C THR A 89 -1.63 12.54 5.96
N HIS A 90 -1.00 11.83 6.88
CA HIS A 90 0.35 12.12 7.39
C HIS A 90 1.22 10.88 7.24
N CYS A 91 2.36 11.00 6.57
CA CYS A 91 3.35 9.95 6.42
C CYS A 91 4.73 10.42 6.90
N THR A 92 5.45 9.53 7.55
CA THR A 92 6.83 9.74 7.96
C THR A 92 7.70 8.62 7.43
N ILE A 93 8.86 8.96 6.84
CA ILE A 93 9.92 8.01 6.52
C ILE A 93 11.11 8.34 7.42
N THR A 94 11.51 7.39 8.26
CA THR A 94 12.54 7.59 9.28
C THR A 94 13.60 6.50 9.26
N GLU A 95 14.86 6.90 9.44
CA GLU A 95 15.98 6.01 9.65
C GLU A 95 17.05 6.70 10.50
N GLU A 96 17.37 6.15 11.67
CA GLU A 96 18.26 6.80 12.63
C GLU A 96 19.71 6.88 12.13
N SER A 97 20.21 5.83 11.47
CA SER A 97 21.63 5.70 11.10
C SER A 97 22.08 6.67 10.01
N HIS A 98 21.18 7.05 9.09
CA HIS A 98 21.48 7.98 8.00
C HIS A 98 20.75 9.33 8.15
N HIS A 99 20.21 9.61 9.33
CA HIS A 99 19.48 10.85 9.64
C HIS A 99 18.33 11.16 8.68
N VAL A 100 17.61 10.12 8.25
CA VAL A 100 16.42 10.28 7.41
C VAL A 100 15.23 10.65 8.30
N ASP A 101 14.62 11.81 8.05
CA ASP A 101 13.35 12.26 8.64
C ASP A 101 12.53 13.01 7.58
N ALA A 102 11.87 12.26 6.70
CA ALA A 102 10.96 12.85 5.72
C ALA A 102 9.53 12.85 6.25
N LYS A 103 8.90 14.02 6.22
CA LYS A 103 7.50 14.23 6.60
C LYS A 103 6.72 14.67 5.39
N LEU A 104 5.65 13.94 5.11
CA LEU A 104 4.78 14.12 3.96
C LEU A 104 3.34 14.23 4.43
N ASP A 105 2.67 15.29 4.03
CA ASP A 105 1.28 15.57 4.37
C ASP A 105 0.60 16.33 3.21
N ALA A 106 -0.66 16.72 3.38
CA ALA A 106 -1.41 17.41 2.33
C ALA A 106 -0.86 18.82 1.99
N GLU A 107 -0.14 19.47 2.90
CA GLU A 107 0.50 20.77 2.69
C GLU A 107 1.94 20.62 2.15
N ARG A 108 2.63 19.57 2.59
CA ARG A 108 3.99 19.18 2.18
C ARG A 108 3.95 17.82 1.53
N THR A 109 3.53 17.80 0.28
CA THR A 109 3.40 16.55 -0.50
C THR A 109 4.73 16.04 -1.04
N TYR A 110 5.83 16.77 -0.87
CA TYR A 110 7.15 16.44 -1.41
C TYR A 110 8.24 16.68 -0.36
N HIS A 111 9.24 15.80 -0.33
CA HIS A 111 10.42 15.92 0.50
C HIS A 111 11.67 15.48 -0.27
N ALA A 112 12.74 16.28 -0.24
CA ALA A 112 14.03 15.91 -0.81
C ALA A 112 14.97 15.43 0.30
N PHE A 113 15.69 14.32 0.07
CA PHE A 113 16.65 13.75 1.03
C PHE A 113 18.04 14.40 0.98
N GLY A 114 18.17 15.52 0.27
CA GLY A 114 19.46 16.10 -0.11
C GLY A 114 19.84 15.64 -1.52
N GLY A 115 20.56 16.47 -2.28
CA GLY A 115 20.72 16.30 -3.73
C GLY A 115 21.43 15.03 -4.22
N ALA A 116 21.87 14.13 -3.33
CA ALA A 116 22.39 12.81 -3.66
C ALA A 116 21.44 11.73 -3.12
N PRO A 117 21.20 10.62 -3.84
CA PRO A 117 20.37 9.53 -3.34
C PRO A 117 20.90 8.96 -2.02
N VAL A 118 20.01 8.76 -1.06
CA VAL A 118 20.30 8.09 0.21
C VAL A 118 19.81 6.65 0.15
N GLU A 119 20.53 5.75 0.82
CA GLU A 119 20.09 4.37 1.02
C GLU A 119 18.94 4.34 2.03
N LEU A 120 17.86 3.60 1.75
CA LEU A 120 16.67 3.50 2.61
C LEU A 120 16.44 2.06 3.12
N CYS A 121 17.51 1.27 3.22
CA CYS A 121 17.42 -0.17 3.54
C CYS A 121 16.85 -0.43 4.95
N ALA A 122 17.23 0.37 5.95
CA ALA A 122 16.72 0.28 7.32
C ALA A 122 15.60 1.30 7.61
N ALA A 123 15.20 2.09 6.62
CA ALA A 123 14.16 3.08 6.76
C ALA A 123 12.78 2.44 6.96
N LEU A 124 11.99 3.07 7.82
CA LEU A 124 10.60 2.71 8.08
C LEU A 124 9.68 3.80 7.56
N ILE A 125 8.56 3.40 6.96
CA ILE A 125 7.46 4.30 6.62
C ILE A 125 6.25 4.03 7.51
N THR A 126 5.64 5.10 8.03
CA THR A 126 4.42 5.06 8.83
C THR A 126 3.45 6.10 8.32
N CYS A 127 2.20 5.70 8.04
CA CYS A 127 1.17 6.62 7.57
C CYS A 127 -0.07 6.52 8.46
N HIS A 128 -0.67 7.66 8.82
CA HIS A 128 -1.85 7.76 9.69
C HIS A 128 -2.74 8.95 9.30
N CYS A 129 -3.95 8.98 9.85
CA CYS A 129 -4.85 10.12 9.73
C CYS A 129 -4.56 11.15 10.83
N GLU A 130 -4.72 12.43 10.51
CA GLU A 130 -4.69 13.50 11.51
C GLU A 130 -5.71 13.22 12.63
N GLY A 131 -5.24 13.28 13.88
CA GLY A 131 -6.05 13.00 15.08
C GLY A 131 -5.90 11.61 15.68
N GLU A 132 -5.21 10.67 15.02
CA GLU A 132 -5.07 9.27 15.49
C GLU A 132 -3.67 8.93 16.04
N GLY A 133 -2.71 9.88 16.00
CA GLY A 133 -1.29 9.61 16.28
C GLY A 133 -0.57 10.50 17.31
N ALA A 134 -1.25 11.48 17.94
CA ALA A 134 -0.61 12.28 18.99
C ALA A 134 -0.64 11.51 20.33
N PRO A 135 0.50 11.15 20.95
CA PRO A 135 0.49 10.70 22.33
C PRO A 135 -0.05 11.83 23.19
N ALA A 136 -1.14 11.58 23.92
CA ALA A 136 -1.60 12.48 24.97
C ALA A 136 -0.46 12.66 25.97
N HIS A 137 0.17 13.84 25.99
CA HIS A 137 1.11 14.19 27.04
C HIS A 137 0.34 14.45 28.34
N PRO A 138 0.83 13.95 29.49
CA PRO A 138 0.24 14.23 30.80
C PRO A 138 0.41 15.69 31.23
#